data_AF-A0AAD5JRR2-F1
#
_entry.id   AF-A0AAD5JRR2-F1
#
_cell.length_a   1.000
_cell.length_b   1.000
_cell.length_c   1.000
_cell.angle_alpha   90.00
_cell.angle_beta   90.00
_cell.angle_gamma   90.00
#
_symmetry.space_group_name_H-M   'P 1'
#
loop_
_entity.id
_entity.type
_entity.pdbx_description
1 polymer ?
#
loop_
_entity_poly.entity_id
_entity_poly.type
_entity_poly.pdbx_seq_one_letter_code
_entity_poly.pdbx_strand_id
1 'polypeptide(L)'
;MITTLIALSLSVLSVHAAGDEDVFEWRPEIHHVFREADAMPPTWFSQLFTLIALSPWLVLVIGWFGLGVTPVKVLSQLVSGSSMRAVAVIAFLASLVAVEYLFYLYWTRLNIFETLTYLAILLPVVFIFGQQALGQVQLRRTKSSN
;
A
#
# COMPACT_ATOMS: atom_id res chain seq x y z
N MET A 1 35.09 -41.23 52.15
CA MET A 1 33.92 -41.28 51.25
C MET A 1 32.70 -40.53 51.77
N ILE A 2 32.55 -40.30 53.09
CA ILE A 2 31.41 -39.55 53.66
C ILE A 2 31.61 -38.03 53.56
N THR A 3 32.84 -37.53 53.70
CA THR A 3 33.18 -36.10 53.59
C THR A 3 32.98 -35.51 52.20
N THR A 4 33.12 -36.31 51.14
CA THR A 4 32.90 -35.90 49.75
C THR A 4 31.41 -35.80 49.39
N LEU A 5 30.55 -36.61 50.02
CA LEU A 5 29.09 -36.57 49.82
C LEU A 5 28.45 -35.34 50.47
N ILE A 6 28.97 -34.89 51.61
CA ILE A 6 28.47 -33.70 52.33
C ILE A 6 28.84 -32.41 51.59
N ALA A 7 30.07 -32.33 51.07
CA ALA A 7 30.50 -31.19 50.24
C ALA A 7 29.67 -31.06 48.96
N LEU A 8 29.33 -32.19 48.32
CA LEU A 8 28.47 -32.22 47.13
C LEU A 8 27.05 -31.75 47.44
N SER A 9 26.49 -32.08 48.62
CA SER A 9 25.16 -31.60 49.04
C SER A 9 25.11 -30.11 49.39
N LEU A 10 26.20 -29.53 49.91
CA LEU A 10 26.24 -28.11 50.30
C LEU A 10 26.24 -27.18 49.08
N SER A 11 26.83 -27.61 47.96
CA SER A 11 26.85 -26.86 46.70
C SER A 11 25.52 -26.90 45.92
N VAL A 12 24.58 -27.77 46.26
CA VAL A 12 23.28 -27.90 45.56
C VAL A 12 22.19 -27.04 46.20
N LEU A 13 22.43 -26.51 47.40
CA LEU A 13 21.44 -25.75 48.18
C LEU A 13 21.79 -24.26 48.25
N SER A 14 21.91 -23.62 47.09
CA SER A 14 21.82 -22.15 46.98
C SER A 14 20.63 -21.77 46.09
N VAL A 15 19.48 -22.39 46.36
CA VAL A 15 18.20 -21.91 45.84
C VAL A 15 17.79 -20.74 46.73
N HIS A 16 18.11 -19.52 46.30
CA HIS A 16 17.55 -18.31 46.90
C HIS A 16 16.04 -18.29 46.58
N ALA A 17 15.24 -18.82 47.49
CA ALA A 17 13.80 -18.62 47.51
C ALA A 17 13.54 -17.12 47.79
N ALA A 18 12.93 -16.43 46.83
CA ALA A 18 12.61 -15.02 46.94
C ALA A 18 11.42 -14.83 47.89
N GLY A 19 11.71 -14.58 49.17
CA GLY A 19 10.70 -14.25 50.16
C GLY A 19 11.20 -14.45 51.58
N ASP A 20 12.23 -13.71 51.99
CA ASP A 20 12.63 -13.61 53.40
C ASP A 20 13.25 -12.22 53.65
N GLU A 21 12.77 -11.55 54.69
CA GLU A 21 13.09 -10.20 55.21
C GLU A 21 13.20 -9.01 54.21
N ASP A 22 12.52 -7.89 54.52
CA ASP A 22 12.69 -6.59 53.84
C ASP A 22 14.08 -5.99 54.15
N VAL A 23 15.12 -6.60 53.61
CA VAL A 23 16.48 -6.06 53.62
C VAL A 23 16.56 -4.98 52.55
N PHE A 24 16.64 -3.72 52.98
CA PHE A 24 16.77 -2.54 52.10
C PHE A 24 18.18 -2.45 51.49
N GLU A 25 18.51 -3.41 50.65
CA GLU A 25 19.75 -3.47 49.86
C GLU A 25 19.48 -3.21 48.39
N TRP A 26 20.48 -2.63 47.71
CA TRP A 26 20.40 -2.36 46.28
C TRP A 26 20.39 -3.69 45.51
N ARG A 27 19.30 -3.96 44.79
CA ARG A 27 19.20 -5.11 43.89
C ARG A 27 20.04 -4.89 42.63
N PRO A 28 20.60 -5.95 42.03
CA PRO A 28 21.27 -5.83 40.75
C PRO A 28 20.32 -5.29 39.69
N GLU A 29 20.86 -4.47 38.77
CA GLU A 29 20.10 -3.92 37.67
C GLU A 29 19.63 -5.02 36.72
N ILE A 30 18.34 -5.03 36.36
CA ILE A 30 17.75 -6.00 35.45
C ILE A 30 17.93 -5.49 34.01
N HIS A 31 18.72 -6.19 33.21
CA HIS A 31 18.84 -5.91 31.79
C HIS A 31 17.78 -6.68 31.00
N HIS A 32 16.88 -5.96 30.32
CA HIS A 32 15.95 -6.57 29.38
C HIS A 32 16.69 -6.99 28.10
N VAL A 33 16.63 -8.28 27.76
CA VAL A 33 17.18 -8.79 26.49
C VAL A 33 16.12 -8.63 25.40
N PHE A 34 16.38 -7.74 24.45
CA PHE A 34 15.52 -7.57 23.29
C PHE A 34 15.61 -8.77 22.35
N ARG A 35 14.51 -9.05 21.65
CA ARG A 35 14.50 -10.03 20.57
C ARG A 35 15.41 -9.56 19.44
N GLU A 36 16.21 -10.48 18.91
CA GLU A 36 17.04 -10.22 17.73
C GLU A 36 16.16 -9.91 16.51
N ALA A 37 16.65 -9.04 15.62
CA ALA A 37 15.93 -8.69 14.41
C ALA A 37 15.83 -9.91 13.48
N ASP A 38 14.64 -10.17 12.93
CA ASP A 38 14.42 -11.27 12.00
C ASP A 38 15.28 -11.07 10.73
N ALA A 39 15.93 -12.13 10.25
CA ALA A 39 16.80 -12.07 9.07
C ALA A 39 15.98 -11.77 7.80
N MET A 40 16.34 -10.70 7.10
CA MET A 40 15.70 -10.30 5.83
C MET A 40 16.39 -10.97 4.63
N PRO A 41 15.64 -11.34 3.57
CA PRO A 41 16.24 -11.88 2.35
C PRO A 41 17.10 -10.82 1.63
N PRO A 42 18.05 -11.26 0.77
CA PRO A 42 18.91 -10.34 0.04
C PRO A 42 18.13 -9.46 -0.93
N THR A 43 18.52 -8.19 -1.05
CA THR A 43 17.79 -7.16 -1.81
C THR A 43 17.62 -7.47 -3.29
N TRP A 44 18.61 -8.11 -3.93
CA TRP A 44 18.56 -8.48 -5.34
C TRP A 44 17.41 -9.46 -5.65
N PHE A 45 17.10 -10.35 -4.70
CA PHE A 45 16.04 -11.32 -4.85
C PHE A 45 14.68 -10.62 -4.86
N SER A 46 14.44 -9.72 -3.91
CA SER A 46 13.22 -8.90 -3.88
C SER A 46 13.04 -8.08 -5.17
N GLN A 47 14.12 -7.46 -5.67
CA GLN A 47 14.08 -6.69 -6.92
C GLN A 47 13.68 -7.53 -8.13
N LEU A 48 14.22 -8.75 -8.26
CA LEU A 48 13.88 -9.66 -9.35
C LEU A 48 12.38 -9.97 -9.35
N PHE A 49 11.80 -10.30 -8.19
CA PHE A 49 10.37 -10.60 -8.09
C PHE A 49 9.49 -9.36 -8.31
N THR A 50 9.93 -8.16 -7.90
CA THR A 50 9.24 -6.91 -8.25
C THR A 50 9.20 -6.70 -9.76
N LEU A 51 10.31 -6.95 -10.47
CA LEU A 51 10.33 -6.85 -11.94
C LEU A 51 9.44 -7.89 -12.61
N ILE A 52 9.42 -9.12 -12.10
CA ILE A 52 8.52 -10.17 -12.58
C ILE A 52 7.05 -9.75 -12.37
N ALA A 53 6.71 -9.20 -11.20
CA ALA A 53 5.36 -8.71 -10.91
C ALA A 53 4.94 -7.54 -11.82
N LEU A 54 5.89 -6.71 -12.26
CA LEU A 54 5.64 -5.63 -13.23
C LEU A 54 5.59 -6.10 -14.69
N SER A 55 6.11 -7.30 -15.00
CA SER A 55 6.18 -7.80 -16.38
C SER A 55 4.85 -7.87 -17.15
N PRO A 56 3.68 -8.22 -16.54
CA PRO A 56 2.42 -8.26 -17.27
C PRO A 56 1.99 -6.89 -17.80
N TRP A 57 2.33 -5.81 -17.09
CA TRP A 57 2.06 -4.44 -17.53
C TRP A 57 2.85 -4.10 -18.79
N LEU A 58 4.11 -4.54 -18.88
CA LEU A 58 4.93 -4.35 -20.08
C LEU A 58 4.35 -5.13 -21.28
N VAL A 59 3.95 -6.38 -21.05
CA VAL A 59 3.30 -7.22 -22.09
C VAL A 59 2.02 -6.56 -22.60
N LEU A 60 1.20 -6.01 -21.70
CA LEU A 60 -0.02 -5.29 -22.07
C LEU A 60 0.27 -4.08 -22.98
N VAL A 61 1.26 -3.26 -22.60
CA VAL A 61 1.65 -2.06 -23.37
C VAL A 61 2.17 -2.45 -24.76
N ILE A 62 3.02 -3.46 -24.85
CA ILE A 62 3.52 -3.98 -26.14
C ILE A 62 2.37 -4.54 -26.98
N GLY A 63 1.43 -5.26 -26.36
CA GLY A 63 0.24 -5.78 -27.01
C GLY A 63 -0.63 -4.69 -27.65
N TRP A 64 -0.85 -3.57 -26.96
CA TRP A 64 -1.58 -2.43 -27.53
C TRP A 64 -0.89 -1.81 -28.74
N PHE A 65 0.44 -1.69 -28.71
CA PHE A 65 1.20 -1.24 -29.89
C PHE A 65 1.07 -2.22 -31.06
N GLY A 66 1.09 -3.53 -30.80
CA GLY A 66 0.84 -4.55 -31.83
C GLY A 66 -0.55 -4.48 -32.47
N LEU A 67 -1.56 -4.06 -31.70
CA LEU A 67 -2.92 -3.83 -32.20
C LEU A 67 -3.10 -2.47 -32.91
N GLY A 68 -2.06 -1.64 -33.02
CA GLY A 68 -2.13 -0.30 -33.59
C GLY A 68 -2.90 0.71 -32.73
N VAL A 69 -3.04 0.44 -31.43
CA VAL A 69 -3.60 1.37 -30.43
C VAL A 69 -2.47 2.25 -29.91
N THR A 70 -2.09 3.23 -30.72
CA THR A 70 -1.03 4.19 -30.37
C THR A 70 -1.59 5.30 -29.46
N PRO A 71 -0.83 5.80 -28.47
CA PRO A 71 -1.27 6.91 -27.61
C PRO A 71 -1.74 8.14 -28.38
N VAL A 72 -1.07 8.46 -29.49
CA VAL A 72 -1.43 9.56 -30.39
C VAL A 72 -2.83 9.37 -31.00
N LYS A 73 -3.19 8.14 -31.37
CA LYS A 73 -4.50 7.81 -31.94
C LYS A 73 -5.60 7.89 -30.89
N VAL A 74 -5.33 7.42 -29.68
CA VAL A 74 -6.27 7.54 -28.56
C VAL A 74 -6.52 9.01 -28.22
N LEU A 75 -5.46 9.82 -28.14
CA LEU A 75 -5.57 11.24 -27.84
C LEU A 75 -6.27 12.01 -28.96
N SER A 76 -5.98 11.70 -30.22
CA SER A 76 -6.67 12.35 -31.34
C SER A 76 -8.16 11.99 -31.39
N GLN A 77 -8.55 10.74 -31.10
CA GLN A 77 -9.96 10.34 -31.02
C GLN A 77 -10.72 11.03 -29.88
N LEU A 78 -10.03 11.31 -28.77
CA LEU A 78 -10.58 12.05 -27.63
C LEU A 78 -10.90 13.50 -28.04
N VAL A 79 -9.99 14.16 -28.76
CA VAL A 79 -10.10 15.57 -29.15
C VAL A 79 -10.90 15.79 -30.45
N SER A 80 -11.01 14.78 -31.31
CA SER A 80 -11.66 14.84 -32.65
C SER A 80 -13.21 14.99 -32.63
N GLY A 81 -13.82 15.51 -31.56
CA GLY A 81 -15.26 15.73 -31.48
C GLY A 81 -15.63 17.16 -31.11
N SER A 82 -16.90 17.37 -30.74
CA SER A 82 -17.33 18.63 -30.12
C SER A 82 -16.44 18.96 -28.93
N SER A 83 -16.01 20.23 -28.82
CA SER A 83 -15.17 20.73 -27.71
C SER A 83 -15.76 20.36 -26.34
N MET A 84 -17.10 20.41 -26.22
CA MET A 84 -17.82 20.06 -25.00
C MET A 84 -17.62 18.60 -24.57
N ARG A 85 -17.53 17.66 -25.52
CA ARG A 85 -17.30 16.24 -25.22
C ARG A 85 -15.89 16.00 -24.70
N ALA A 86 -14.90 16.59 -25.36
CA ALA A 86 -13.50 16.45 -24.94
C ALA A 86 -13.33 16.96 -23.51
N VAL A 87 -13.92 18.13 -23.20
CA VAL A 87 -13.91 18.70 -21.85
C VAL A 87 -14.56 17.77 -20.83
N ALA A 88 -15.74 17.22 -21.10
CA ALA A 88 -16.43 16.32 -20.17
C ALA A 88 -15.62 15.04 -19.88
N VAL A 89 -15.04 14.41 -20.91
CA VAL A 89 -14.24 13.18 -20.73
C VAL A 89 -12.93 13.48 -20.02
N ILE A 90 -12.25 14.58 -20.35
CA ILE A 90 -11.02 14.99 -19.66
C ILE A 90 -11.31 15.32 -18.20
N ALA A 91 -12.39 16.03 -17.90
CA ALA A 91 -12.80 16.33 -16.52
C ALA A 91 -13.09 15.05 -15.71
N PHE A 92 -13.72 14.05 -16.34
CA PHE A 92 -13.94 12.75 -15.71
C PHE A 92 -12.65 11.96 -15.48
N LEU A 93 -11.72 11.95 -16.44
CA LEU A 93 -10.41 11.30 -16.25
C LEU A 93 -9.58 12.01 -15.17
N ALA A 94 -9.62 13.35 -15.13
CA ALA A 94 -8.95 14.13 -14.12
C ALA A 94 -9.52 13.85 -12.71
N SER A 95 -10.84 13.69 -12.58
CA SER A 95 -11.47 13.34 -11.30
C SER A 95 -11.13 11.91 -10.86
N LEU A 96 -11.02 10.96 -11.78
CA LEU A 96 -10.51 9.61 -11.48
C LEU A 96 -9.05 9.64 -11.01
N VAL A 97 -8.18 10.38 -11.70
CA VAL A 97 -6.78 10.56 -11.30
C VAL A 97 -6.68 11.23 -9.92
N ALA A 98 -7.56 12.19 -9.62
CA ALA A 98 -7.60 12.81 -8.30
C ALA A 98 -7.97 11.81 -7.19
N VAL A 99 -8.92 10.89 -7.43
CA VAL A 99 -9.27 9.82 -6.48
C VAL A 99 -8.12 8.83 -6.30
N GLU A 100 -7.47 8.40 -7.38
CA GLU A 100 -6.30 7.51 -7.30
C GLU A 100 -5.15 8.17 -6.53
N TYR A 101 -4.90 9.45 -6.79
CA TYR A 101 -3.89 10.22 -6.08
C TYR A 101 -4.23 10.39 -4.59
N LEU A 102 -5.52 10.54 -4.24
CA LEU A 102 -5.95 10.54 -2.84
C LEU A 102 -5.61 9.19 -2.17
N PHE A 103 -5.81 8.05 -2.84
CA PHE A 103 -5.42 6.75 -2.28
C PHE A 103 -3.90 6.59 -2.14
N TYR A 104 -3.12 7.16 -3.05
CA TYR A 104 -1.67 7.26 -2.89
C TYR A 104 -1.28 8.09 -1.65
N LEU A 105 -1.96 9.21 -1.40
CA LEU A 105 -1.75 10.01 -0.18
C LEU A 105 -2.17 9.26 1.09
N TYR A 106 -3.24 8.47 1.03
CA TYR A 106 -3.63 7.56 2.11
C TYR A 106 -2.54 6.52 2.42
N TRP A 107 -1.95 5.91 1.39
CA TRP A 107 -0.87 4.94 1.58
C TRP A 107 0.37 5.55 2.25
N THR A 108 0.68 6.82 1.95
CA THR A 108 1.94 7.44 2.37
C THR A 108 1.84 8.30 3.63
N ARG A 109 0.71 8.97 3.86
CA ARG A 109 0.64 10.13 4.76
C ARG A 109 -0.69 10.29 5.53
N LEU A 110 -1.85 10.05 4.91
CA LEU A 110 -3.17 10.43 5.47
C LEU A 110 -3.76 9.37 6.41
N ASN A 111 -4.56 9.84 7.36
CA ASN A 111 -5.42 8.98 8.18
C ASN A 111 -6.71 8.59 7.40
N ILE A 112 -7.37 7.50 7.83
CA ILE A 112 -8.62 7.03 7.24
C ILE A 112 -9.74 8.07 7.32
N PHE A 113 -9.85 8.82 8.43
CA PHE A 113 -10.89 9.84 8.57
C PHE A 113 -10.69 11.00 7.59
N GLU A 114 -9.45 11.47 7.42
CA GLU A 114 -9.10 12.52 6.46
C GLU A 114 -9.37 12.06 5.02
N THR A 115 -8.94 10.84 4.71
CA THR A 115 -9.16 10.22 3.40
C THR A 115 -10.65 10.12 3.09
N LEU A 116 -11.46 9.68 4.06
CA LEU A 116 -12.90 9.56 3.89
C LEU A 116 -13.57 10.92 3.71
N THR A 117 -13.11 11.97 4.41
CA THR A 117 -13.60 13.34 4.21
C THR A 117 -13.29 13.87 2.81
N TYR A 118 -12.04 13.73 2.34
CA TYR A 118 -11.67 14.17 0.99
C TYR A 118 -12.38 13.34 -0.09
N LEU A 119 -12.53 12.04 0.12
CA LEU A 119 -13.27 11.16 -0.78
C LEU A 119 -14.75 11.57 -0.82
N ALA A 120 -15.38 11.88 0.31
CA ALA A 120 -16.76 12.36 0.36
C ALA A 120 -16.99 13.63 -0.47
N ILE A 121 -15.99 14.52 -0.56
CA ILE A 121 -16.04 15.72 -1.39
C ILE A 121 -15.79 15.39 -2.87
N LEU A 122 -14.85 14.47 -3.18
CA LEU A 122 -14.51 14.08 -4.54
C LEU A 122 -15.57 13.20 -5.23
N LEU A 123 -16.25 12.33 -4.49
CA LEU A 123 -17.28 11.43 -5.02
C LEU A 123 -18.37 12.12 -5.84
N PRO A 124 -19.03 13.20 -5.36
CA PRO A 124 -20.04 13.89 -6.17
C PRO A 124 -19.44 14.51 -7.45
N VAL A 125 -18.19 15.00 -7.38
CA VAL A 125 -17.49 15.55 -8.56
C VAL A 125 -17.26 14.46 -9.61
N VAL A 126 -16.77 13.29 -9.18
CA VAL A 126 -16.57 12.11 -10.05
C VAL A 126 -17.91 11.65 -10.62
N PHE A 127 -18.96 11.60 -9.81
CA PHE A 127 -20.29 11.16 -10.22
C PHE A 127 -20.88 12.07 -11.32
N ILE A 128 -20.86 13.39 -11.11
CA ILE A 128 -21.40 14.36 -12.08
C ILE A 128 -20.61 14.30 -13.39
N PHE A 129 -19.28 14.36 -13.33
CA PHE A 129 -18.47 14.31 -14.55
C PHE A 129 -18.55 12.95 -15.24
N GLY A 130 -18.70 11.86 -14.49
CA GLY A 130 -18.92 10.52 -15.03
C GLY A 130 -20.23 10.42 -15.81
N GLN A 131 -21.32 10.91 -15.23
CA GLN A 131 -22.62 10.92 -15.92
C GLN A 131 -22.57 11.76 -17.20
N GLN A 132 -21.92 12.94 -17.15
CA GLN A 132 -21.75 13.79 -18.32
C GLN A 132 -20.88 13.11 -19.40
N ALA A 133 -19.72 12.57 -19.04
CA ALA A 133 -18.80 11.92 -19.97
C ALA A 133 -19.45 10.70 -20.66
N LEU A 134 -20.10 9.82 -19.89
CA LEU A 134 -20.80 8.66 -20.43
C LEU A 134 -22.01 9.06 -21.29
N GLY A 135 -22.74 10.10 -20.89
CA GLY A 135 -23.83 10.67 -21.70
C GLY A 135 -23.34 11.14 -23.08
N GLN A 136 -22.20 11.83 -23.15
CA GLN A 136 -21.61 12.26 -24.42
C GLN A 136 -21.15 11.09 -25.29
N VAL A 137 -20.65 10.01 -24.68
CA VAL A 137 -20.30 8.78 -25.40
C VAL A 137 -21.56 8.13 -26.01
N GLN A 138 -22.66 8.07 -25.26
CA GLN A 138 -23.92 7.53 -25.75
C GLN A 138 -24.50 8.36 -26.91
N LEU A 139 -24.49 9.70 -26.80
CA LEU A 139 -24.96 10.59 -27.85
C LEU A 139 -24.19 10.42 -29.16
N ARG A 140 -22.88 10.15 -29.09
CA ARG A 140 -22.08 9.84 -30.29
C ARG A 140 -22.54 8.53 -30.95
N ARG A 141 -22.86 7.51 -30.14
CA ARG A 141 -23.30 6.21 -30.66
C ARG A 141 -24.65 6.32 -31.36
N THR A 142 -25.61 7.02 -30.76
CA THR A 142 -26.94 7.20 -31.35
C THR A 142 -26.89 8.07 -32.60
N LYS A 143 -26.09 9.15 -32.61
CA LYS A 143 -25.88 9.99 -33.79
C LYS A 143 -25.24 9.24 -34.96
N SER A 144 -24.42 8.22 -34.69
CA SER A 144 -23.80 7.40 -35.74
C SER A 144 -24.74 6.35 -36.32
N SER A 145 -25.86 6.04 -35.63
CA SER A 145 -26.82 5.01 -36.03
C SER A 145 -28.04 5.58 -36.76
N ASN A 146 -28.24 6.90 -36.73
CA ASN A 146 -29.25 7.62 -37.50
C ASN A 146 -28.57 8.32 -38.68
#